data_AF-A0A2S9H0T3-F1
#
_entry.id   AF-A0A2S9H0T3-F1
#
_cell.length_a   1.000
_cell.length_b   1.000
_cell.length_c   1.000
_cell.angle_alpha   90.00
_cell.angle_beta   90.00
_cell.angle_gamma   90.00
#
_symmetry.space_group_name_H-M   'P 1'
#
loop_
_entity.id
_entity.type
_entity.pdbx_description
1 polymer ?
#
loop_
_entity_poly.entity_id
_entity_poly.type
_entity_poly.pdbx_seq_one_letter_code
_entity_poly.pdbx_strand_id
1 'polypeptide(L)'
;MKNLLAALLSLLVFNSASAATTDETTSSFSAPAHRVTFEFHSAFLMNLHHVLVDAAVHDGKLETLPWQEKPSAAEWQTLQNAVTFYRDNYAKRSLLFDKTMTDIKVALSVDDTRRDATGLNLPPDLIAVLNSVAPIYARGLWSIQDRSNQLWIQQAKSLDALYGAEVQAGIEHYLQHGFPLTPVRDDVVVETGDRRGAYTDEQTVLPSGRADYSGLATLEMLYHEASHINVTDTLSDAIDARLKATDRSDKFQLWHAVQFYTVGKVVQDVYKQRANLDYRPYADKNGVYQRGWSIFVPSLNDIWLPYMNGKSTLQEAVTAMVDKLPAT
;
A
#
# COMPACT_ATOMS: atom_id res chain seq x y z
N MET A 1 -16.91 74.67 46.30
CA MET A 1 -15.78 74.63 45.34
C MET A 1 -16.33 74.06 44.03
N LYS A 2 -16.47 74.91 43.00
CA LYS A 2 -15.74 74.87 41.71
C LYS A 2 -15.83 73.50 41.00
N ASN A 3 -16.13 73.31 39.73
CA ASN A 3 -16.42 74.10 38.52
C ASN A 3 -16.76 73.03 37.45
N LEU A 4 -17.84 73.16 36.66
CA LEU A 4 -17.88 73.62 35.25
C LEU A 4 -17.35 72.66 34.16
N LEU A 5 -18.20 72.48 33.12
CA LEU A 5 -17.96 72.16 31.68
C LEU A 5 -17.39 70.79 31.30
N ALA A 6 -17.62 70.24 30.10
CA ALA A 6 -18.57 70.38 29.00
C ALA A 6 -18.08 69.40 27.89
N ALA A 7 -19.00 68.92 27.04
CA ALA A 7 -18.88 68.83 25.58
C ALA A 7 -19.44 67.51 25.02
N LEU A 8 -20.53 67.66 24.27
CA LEU A 8 -20.94 66.77 23.18
C LEU A 8 -19.84 66.75 22.10
N LEU A 9 -19.58 65.58 21.52
CA LEU A 9 -19.27 65.49 20.09
C LEU A 9 -19.76 64.16 19.50
N SER A 10 -20.24 64.26 18.27
CA SER A 10 -21.14 63.38 17.55
C SER A 10 -20.49 62.16 16.87
N LEU A 11 -21.36 61.20 16.53
CA LEU A 11 -21.36 60.29 15.38
C LEU A 11 -20.17 59.34 15.15
N LEU A 12 -20.48 58.03 15.11
CA LEU A 12 -20.42 57.22 13.88
C LEU A 12 -21.10 55.86 14.13
N VAL A 13 -22.25 55.67 13.50
CA VAL A 13 -22.92 54.37 13.37
C VAL A 13 -22.19 53.62 12.26
N PHE A 14 -21.44 52.58 12.60
CA PHE A 14 -21.00 51.59 11.63
C PHE A 14 -22.01 50.44 11.63
N ASN A 15 -22.85 50.44 10.60
CA ASN A 15 -23.59 49.25 10.17
C ASN A 15 -22.56 48.23 9.65
N SER A 16 -22.26 47.21 10.43
CA SER A 16 -21.61 46.00 9.90
C SER A 16 -22.69 45.13 9.29
N ALA A 17 -22.90 45.28 7.98
CA ALA A 17 -23.55 44.26 7.19
C ALA A 17 -22.67 43.00 7.23
N SER A 18 -23.15 41.93 7.88
CA SER A 18 -22.55 40.60 7.71
C SER A 18 -22.75 40.17 6.26
N ALA A 19 -21.71 40.30 5.47
CA ALA A 19 -21.59 39.58 4.22
C ALA A 19 -21.59 38.08 4.53
N ALA A 20 -22.58 37.37 4.00
CA ALA A 20 -22.54 35.92 3.92
C ALA A 20 -21.37 35.55 2.99
N THR A 21 -20.25 35.15 3.59
CA THR A 21 -19.22 34.40 2.87
C THR A 21 -19.79 33.00 2.63
N THR A 22 -20.10 32.71 1.38
CA THR A 22 -20.25 31.33 0.90
C THR A 22 -18.91 30.64 1.10
N ASP A 23 -18.82 29.81 2.14
CA ASP A 23 -17.74 28.84 2.29
C ASP A 23 -17.76 27.94 1.06
N GLU A 24 -16.73 28.08 0.21
CA GLU A 24 -16.41 27.10 -0.81
C GLU A 24 -16.03 25.79 -0.10
N THR A 25 -17.03 24.90 -0.01
CA THR A 25 -16.93 23.44 0.06
C THR A 25 -15.53 22.88 0.30
N THR A 26 -15.07 22.91 1.55
CA THR A 26 -14.07 21.99 2.05
C THR A 26 -14.72 20.62 2.17
N SER A 27 -14.70 19.83 1.10
CA SER A 27 -15.04 18.41 1.18
C SER A 27 -13.95 17.68 1.95
N SER A 28 -13.87 17.89 3.26
CA SER A 28 -13.25 16.92 4.16
C SER A 28 -14.22 15.76 4.25
N PHE A 29 -13.84 14.58 3.75
CA PHE A 29 -14.66 13.39 3.93
C PHE A 29 -15.00 13.25 5.42
N SER A 30 -16.28 13.03 5.73
CA SER A 30 -16.66 12.66 7.08
C SER A 30 -15.93 11.38 7.47
N ALA A 31 -15.55 11.24 8.75
CA ALA A 31 -14.93 10.01 9.24
C ALA A 31 -15.75 8.78 8.82
N PRO A 32 -15.10 7.66 8.44
CA PRO A 32 -15.80 6.48 7.97
C PRO A 32 -16.62 5.85 9.11
N ALA A 33 -17.64 5.07 8.75
CA ALA A 33 -18.53 4.44 9.73
C ALA A 33 -17.79 3.48 10.67
N HIS A 34 -16.73 2.84 10.17
CA HIS A 34 -15.75 2.07 10.94
C HIS A 34 -14.34 2.39 10.46
N ARG A 35 -13.33 2.14 11.30
CA ARG A 35 -11.92 2.21 10.88
C ARG A 35 -11.40 0.81 10.63
N VAL A 36 -10.73 0.62 9.49
CA VAL A 36 -9.90 -0.57 9.26
C VAL A 36 -8.80 -0.62 10.33
N THR A 37 -8.48 -1.82 10.80
CA THR A 37 -7.41 -2.05 11.77
C THR A 37 -6.26 -2.76 11.08
N PHE A 38 -5.05 -2.22 11.20
CA PHE A 38 -3.83 -2.80 10.64
C PHE A 38 -3.01 -3.49 11.73
N GLU A 39 -2.74 -4.78 11.55
CA GLU A 39 -1.89 -5.60 12.41
C GLU A 39 -0.51 -5.73 11.77
N PHE A 40 0.42 -4.89 12.20
CA PHE A 40 1.76 -4.86 11.65
C PHE A 40 2.68 -5.90 12.30
N HIS A 41 3.37 -6.68 11.46
CA HIS A 41 4.28 -7.74 11.86
C HIS A 41 5.67 -7.56 11.26
N SER A 42 6.69 -7.86 12.07
CA SER A 42 8.07 -8.03 11.61
C SER A 42 8.51 -9.42 12.03
N ALA A 43 8.08 -10.42 11.26
CA ALA A 43 8.32 -11.81 11.60
C ALA A 43 9.67 -12.30 11.05
N PHE A 44 10.47 -12.93 11.92
CA PHE A 44 11.81 -13.39 11.57
C PHE A 44 11.82 -14.41 10.44
N LEU A 45 10.96 -15.44 10.51
CA LEU A 45 10.94 -16.47 9.48
C LEU A 45 10.34 -15.95 8.16
N MET A 46 9.42 -15.00 8.20
CA MET A 46 8.90 -14.32 7.01
C MET A 46 9.99 -13.49 6.31
N ASN A 47 10.79 -12.75 7.07
CA ASN A 47 11.91 -12.00 6.50
C ASN A 47 13.00 -12.94 5.96
N LEU A 48 13.35 -14.01 6.70
CA LEU A 48 14.30 -15.02 6.23
C LEU A 48 13.84 -15.67 4.91
N HIS A 49 12.57 -16.05 4.83
CA HIS A 49 11.98 -16.61 3.62
C HIS A 49 12.15 -15.66 2.44
N HIS A 50 11.80 -14.38 2.61
CA HIS A 50 11.92 -13.39 1.55
C HIS A 50 13.37 -13.04 1.17
N VAL A 51 14.32 -13.09 2.11
CA VAL A 51 15.77 -12.98 1.79
C VAL A 51 16.20 -14.11 0.84
N LEU A 52 15.74 -15.34 1.09
CA LEU A 52 16.07 -16.49 0.25
C LEU A 52 15.35 -16.44 -1.10
N VAL A 53 14.09 -15.99 -1.15
CA VAL A 53 13.36 -15.75 -2.40
C VAL A 53 14.08 -14.69 -3.25
N ASP A 54 14.36 -13.52 -2.67
CA ASP A 54 15.01 -12.42 -3.38
C ASP A 54 16.38 -12.83 -3.91
N ALA A 55 17.17 -13.56 -3.12
CA ALA A 55 18.47 -14.07 -3.55
C ALA A 55 18.40 -15.20 -4.60
N ALA A 56 17.30 -15.93 -4.66
CA ALA A 56 17.08 -16.96 -5.66
C ALA A 56 16.64 -16.38 -7.01
N VAL A 57 15.93 -15.25 -6.99
CA VAL A 57 15.47 -14.52 -8.19
C VAL A 57 16.56 -13.60 -8.76
N HIS A 58 17.41 -13.05 -7.89
CA HIS A 58 18.45 -12.08 -8.27
C HIS A 58 19.86 -12.62 -8.00
N ASP A 59 20.57 -12.98 -9.07
CA ASP A 59 21.96 -13.45 -8.97
C ASP A 59 22.87 -12.43 -8.29
N GLY A 60 23.73 -12.89 -7.38
CA GLY A 60 24.67 -12.03 -6.64
C GLY A 60 24.03 -11.22 -5.50
N LYS A 61 22.74 -11.41 -5.21
CA LYS A 61 22.06 -10.61 -4.18
C LYS A 61 22.60 -10.86 -2.78
N LEU A 62 22.93 -12.11 -2.42
CA LEU A 62 23.49 -12.46 -1.10
C LEU A 62 24.73 -11.65 -0.77
N GLU A 63 25.58 -11.40 -1.76
CA GLU A 63 26.84 -10.67 -1.67
C GLU A 63 26.64 -9.18 -1.40
N THR A 64 25.48 -8.64 -1.78
CA THR A 64 25.12 -7.22 -1.59
C THR A 64 24.40 -6.93 -0.27
N LEU A 65 24.00 -7.97 0.47
CA LEU A 65 23.30 -7.78 1.73
C LEU A 65 24.21 -7.11 2.79
N PRO A 66 23.64 -6.27 3.67
CA PRO A 66 24.41 -5.51 4.66
C PRO A 66 24.76 -6.38 5.88
N TRP A 67 25.64 -7.37 5.70
CA TRP A 67 26.08 -8.28 6.76
C TRP A 67 26.78 -7.53 7.90
N GLN A 68 26.22 -7.57 9.11
CA GLN A 68 26.87 -7.08 10.34
C GLN A 68 28.02 -7.99 10.75
N GLU A 69 27.73 -9.29 10.79
CA GLU A 69 28.69 -10.36 10.96
C GLU A 69 28.79 -11.12 9.64
N LYS A 70 29.97 -11.12 9.03
CA LYS A 70 30.18 -11.84 7.78
C LYS A 70 30.13 -13.35 8.02
N PRO A 71 29.38 -14.11 7.23
CA PRO A 71 29.39 -15.57 7.31
C PRO A 71 30.81 -16.13 7.11
N SER A 72 31.15 -17.18 7.86
CA SER A 72 32.34 -17.98 7.56
C SER A 72 32.21 -18.68 6.19
N ALA A 73 33.29 -19.26 5.66
CA ALA A 73 33.24 -19.99 4.39
C ALA A 73 32.23 -21.16 4.39
N ALA A 74 32.12 -21.88 5.52
CA ALA A 74 31.17 -22.98 5.66
C ALA A 74 29.71 -22.49 5.73
N GLU A 75 29.47 -21.38 6.44
CA GLU A 75 28.14 -20.74 6.51
C GLU A 75 27.75 -20.14 5.16
N TRP A 76 28.70 -19.57 4.42
CA TRP A 76 28.48 -19.09 3.07
C TRP A 76 28.03 -20.22 2.13
N GLN A 77 28.68 -21.38 2.21
CA GLN A 77 28.24 -22.57 1.46
C GLN A 77 26.82 -23.00 1.86
N THR A 78 26.48 -22.90 3.16
CA THR A 78 25.14 -23.23 3.67
C THR A 78 24.08 -22.27 3.08
N LEU A 79 24.36 -20.96 3.04
CA LEU A 79 23.50 -19.96 2.41
C LEU A 79 23.34 -20.20 0.90
N GLN A 80 24.43 -20.49 0.20
CA GLN A 80 24.38 -20.79 -1.24
C GLN A 80 23.54 -22.04 -1.54
N ASN A 81 23.64 -23.08 -0.72
CA ASN A 81 22.81 -24.28 -0.85
C ASN A 81 21.33 -23.94 -0.63
N ALA A 82 21.00 -23.12 0.36
CA ALA A 82 19.64 -22.66 0.60
C ALA A 82 19.08 -21.83 -0.56
N VAL A 83 19.86 -20.92 -1.12
CA VAL A 83 19.46 -20.13 -2.29
C VAL A 83 19.27 -21.02 -3.53
N THR A 84 20.14 -22.00 -3.75
CA THR A 84 19.94 -22.99 -4.83
C THR A 84 18.64 -23.77 -4.64
N PHE A 85 18.36 -24.23 -3.43
CA PHE A 85 17.08 -24.88 -3.12
C PHE A 85 15.88 -23.97 -3.43
N TYR A 86 15.92 -22.69 -3.05
CA TYR A 86 14.87 -21.74 -3.40
C TYR A 86 14.76 -21.48 -4.89
N ARG A 87 15.88 -21.41 -5.61
CA ARG A 87 15.93 -21.22 -7.06
C ARG A 87 15.23 -22.35 -7.80
N ASP A 88 15.48 -23.59 -7.36
CA ASP A 88 14.96 -24.78 -8.00
C ASP A 88 13.48 -25.02 -7.68
N ASN A 89 13.02 -24.62 -6.48
CA ASN A 89 11.68 -24.97 -5.99
C ASN A 89 10.67 -23.81 -5.97
N TYR A 90 11.11 -22.56 -5.79
CA TYR A 90 10.23 -21.44 -5.46
C TYR A 90 10.42 -20.18 -6.31
N ALA A 91 11.61 -19.91 -6.86
CA ALA A 91 11.89 -18.64 -7.54
C ALA A 91 11.00 -18.34 -8.77
N LYS A 92 10.41 -19.36 -9.38
CA LYS A 92 9.49 -19.21 -10.54
C LYS A 92 8.02 -19.21 -10.15
N ARG A 93 7.70 -19.42 -8.88
CA ARG A 93 6.32 -19.46 -8.39
C ARG A 93 5.83 -18.05 -8.09
N SER A 94 4.54 -17.83 -8.29
CA SER A 94 3.93 -16.57 -7.91
C SER A 94 3.76 -16.52 -6.39
N LEU A 95 4.29 -15.49 -5.74
CA LEU A 95 4.06 -15.24 -4.30
C LEU A 95 2.58 -15.02 -3.96
N LEU A 96 1.79 -14.57 -4.94
CA LEU A 96 0.38 -14.23 -4.78
C LEU A 96 -0.57 -15.32 -5.30
N PHE A 97 -0.25 -15.94 -6.44
CA PHE A 97 -1.18 -16.84 -7.14
C PHE A 97 -0.83 -18.33 -7.03
N ASP A 98 0.32 -18.69 -6.47
CA ASP A 98 0.68 -20.09 -6.22
C ASP A 98 0.25 -20.49 -4.81
N LYS A 99 -0.67 -21.45 -4.72
CA LYS A 99 -1.19 -21.96 -3.44
C LYS A 99 -0.08 -22.41 -2.49
N THR A 100 1.00 -23.00 -3.00
CA THR A 100 2.13 -23.43 -2.18
C THR A 100 2.81 -22.24 -1.51
N MET A 101 2.97 -21.14 -2.23
CA MET A 101 3.57 -19.92 -1.68
C MET A 101 2.65 -19.25 -0.65
N THR A 102 1.34 -19.25 -0.91
CA THR A 102 0.33 -18.81 0.07
C THR A 102 0.37 -19.65 1.34
N ASP A 103 0.39 -20.98 1.22
CA ASP A 103 0.45 -21.89 2.37
C ASP A 103 1.75 -21.69 3.18
N ILE A 104 2.88 -21.46 2.51
CA ILE A 104 4.16 -21.14 3.16
C ILE A 104 4.04 -19.82 3.93
N LYS A 105 3.56 -18.75 3.29
CA LYS A 105 3.36 -17.43 3.91
C LYS A 105 2.55 -17.56 5.20
N VAL A 106 1.39 -18.20 5.14
CA VAL A 106 0.51 -18.39 6.30
C VAL A 106 1.21 -19.16 7.42
N ALA A 107 1.92 -20.25 7.10
CA ALA A 107 2.63 -21.06 8.09
C ALA A 107 3.79 -20.31 8.77
N LEU A 108 4.41 -19.34 8.08
CA LEU A 108 5.51 -18.52 8.60
C LEU A 108 5.03 -17.31 9.42
N SER A 109 3.75 -16.95 9.32
CA SER A 109 3.14 -15.78 9.97
C SER A 109 2.55 -16.06 11.37
N VAL A 110 2.93 -17.17 12.01
CA VAL A 110 2.32 -17.60 13.29
C VAL A 110 2.87 -16.88 14.54
N ASP A 111 4.16 -16.54 14.56
CA ASP A 111 4.85 -15.91 15.70
C ASP A 111 6.10 -15.18 15.22
N ASP A 112 6.10 -13.85 15.39
CA ASP A 112 7.17 -12.98 14.94
C ASP A 112 8.53 -13.28 15.61
N THR A 113 8.49 -13.82 16.83
CA THR A 113 9.66 -14.13 17.65
C THR A 113 10.24 -15.52 17.40
N ARG A 114 9.54 -16.36 16.64
CA ARG A 114 9.98 -17.71 16.31
C ARG A 114 11.28 -17.69 15.50
N ARG A 115 12.19 -18.64 15.77
CA ARG A 115 13.53 -18.70 15.14
C ARG A 115 13.83 -20.00 14.41
N ASP A 116 12.96 -20.99 14.51
CA ASP A 116 13.07 -22.27 13.81
C ASP A 116 11.72 -22.63 13.18
N ALA A 117 11.72 -23.37 12.08
CA ALA A 117 10.52 -23.78 11.37
C ALA A 117 9.92 -25.12 11.86
N THR A 118 10.44 -25.69 12.96
CA THR A 118 10.10 -27.06 13.39
C THR A 118 8.65 -27.16 13.87
N GLY A 119 7.86 -28.05 13.26
CA GLY A 119 6.46 -28.23 13.63
C GLY A 119 5.52 -27.20 13.01
N LEU A 120 6.02 -26.30 12.16
CA LEU A 120 5.16 -25.53 11.25
C LEU A 120 4.62 -26.44 10.14
N ASN A 121 3.46 -26.09 9.59
CA ASN A 121 2.87 -26.81 8.46
C ASN A 121 3.59 -26.47 7.15
N LEU A 122 4.84 -26.91 7.02
CA LEU A 122 5.74 -26.67 5.90
C LEU A 122 6.32 -27.99 5.37
N PRO A 123 6.72 -28.05 4.10
CA PRO A 123 7.47 -29.20 3.58
C PRO A 123 8.73 -29.49 4.43
N PRO A 124 9.03 -30.76 4.77
CA PRO A 124 10.18 -31.11 5.60
C PRO A 124 11.52 -30.57 5.09
N ASP A 125 11.73 -30.58 3.78
CA ASP A 125 12.95 -30.06 3.16
C ASP A 125 13.08 -28.54 3.33
N LEU A 126 11.96 -27.81 3.25
CA LEU A 126 11.93 -26.37 3.51
C LEU A 126 12.23 -26.07 4.98
N ILE A 127 11.68 -26.86 5.91
CA ILE A 127 12.00 -26.74 7.34
C ILE A 127 13.49 -26.92 7.58
N ALA A 128 14.09 -27.97 7.00
CA ALA A 128 15.52 -28.25 7.13
C ALA A 128 16.37 -27.09 6.59
N VAL A 129 16.01 -26.55 5.41
CA VAL A 129 16.70 -25.40 4.82
C VAL A 129 16.59 -24.17 5.70
N LEU A 130 15.39 -23.76 6.11
CA LEU A 130 15.19 -22.59 6.97
C LEU A 130 15.97 -22.71 8.27
N ASN A 131 15.90 -23.87 8.94
CA ASN A 131 16.62 -24.13 10.18
C ASN A 131 18.14 -24.07 10.01
N SER A 132 18.67 -24.52 8.86
CA SER A 132 20.12 -24.50 8.60
C SER A 132 20.71 -23.10 8.47
N VAL A 133 19.93 -22.14 7.97
CA VAL A 133 20.39 -20.75 7.75
C VAL A 133 19.90 -19.77 8.81
N ALA A 134 18.89 -20.11 9.59
CA ALA A 134 18.34 -19.24 10.62
C ALA A 134 19.40 -18.69 11.60
N PRO A 135 20.36 -19.48 12.13
CA PRO A 135 21.40 -18.95 13.00
C PRO A 135 22.34 -17.94 12.30
N ILE A 136 22.63 -18.15 11.02
CA ILE A 136 23.48 -17.26 10.22
C ILE A 136 22.76 -15.92 10.00
N TYR A 137 21.48 -16.01 9.62
CA TYR A 137 20.61 -14.85 9.41
C TYR A 137 20.40 -14.05 10.70
N ALA A 138 20.16 -14.73 11.83
CA ALA A 138 19.96 -14.10 13.14
C ALA A 138 21.15 -13.24 13.57
N ARG A 139 22.38 -13.74 13.37
CA ARG A 139 23.61 -12.99 13.72
C ARG A 139 23.95 -11.92 12.70
N GLY A 140 23.80 -12.23 11.41
CA GLY A 140 24.35 -11.41 10.34
C GLY A 140 23.43 -10.30 9.83
N LEU A 141 22.11 -10.50 9.83
CA LEU A 141 21.18 -9.63 9.09
C LEU A 141 19.95 -9.21 9.90
N TRP A 142 19.41 -10.08 10.74
CA TRP A 142 18.10 -9.88 11.37
C TRP A 142 17.98 -8.53 12.08
N SER A 143 18.98 -8.12 12.87
CA SER A 143 18.87 -6.88 13.65
C SER A 143 18.79 -5.61 12.80
N ILE A 144 19.38 -5.60 11.60
CA ILE A 144 19.26 -4.48 10.65
C ILE A 144 17.91 -4.53 9.94
N GLN A 145 17.49 -5.72 9.52
CA GLN A 145 16.24 -5.87 8.78
C GLN A 145 15.02 -5.57 9.66
N ASP A 146 14.97 -6.13 10.87
CA ASP A 146 13.93 -5.81 11.84
C ASP A 146 13.92 -4.32 12.16
N ARG A 147 15.08 -3.68 12.35
CA ARG A 147 15.13 -2.22 12.55
C ARG A 147 14.52 -1.45 11.38
N SER A 148 14.81 -1.85 10.14
CA SER A 148 14.19 -1.25 8.95
C SER A 148 12.67 -1.43 8.96
N ASN A 149 12.20 -2.64 9.24
CA ASN A 149 10.77 -2.95 9.35
C ASN A 149 10.10 -2.11 10.45
N GLN A 150 10.67 -2.05 11.65
CA GLN A 150 10.13 -1.29 12.77
C GLN A 150 10.05 0.21 12.48
N LEU A 151 11.04 0.78 11.80
CA LEU A 151 11.00 2.18 11.37
C LEU A 151 9.88 2.43 10.35
N TRP A 152 9.72 1.53 9.38
CA TRP A 152 8.63 1.61 8.42
C TRP A 152 7.25 1.48 9.10
N ILE A 153 7.10 0.51 10.01
CA ILE A 153 5.87 0.30 10.81
C ILE A 153 5.54 1.53 11.64
N GLN A 154 6.54 2.13 12.31
CA GLN A 154 6.34 3.36 13.08
C GLN A 154 5.86 4.51 12.19
N GLN A 155 6.45 4.66 10.99
CA GLN A 155 6.05 5.66 10.01
C GLN A 155 4.60 5.42 9.54
N ALA A 156 4.24 4.18 9.22
CA ALA A 156 2.91 3.79 8.78
C ALA A 156 1.86 4.10 9.85
N LYS A 157 2.07 3.63 11.09
CA LYS A 157 1.20 3.92 12.24
C LYS A 157 1.03 5.42 12.49
N SER A 158 2.10 6.20 12.35
CA SER A 158 2.05 7.65 12.57
C SER A 158 1.22 8.36 11.49
N LEU A 159 1.39 7.97 10.22
CA LEU A 159 0.63 8.57 9.11
C LEU A 159 -0.83 8.13 9.15
N ASP A 160 -1.11 6.86 9.44
CA ASP A 160 -2.47 6.35 9.58
C ASP A 160 -3.22 7.02 10.73
N ALA A 161 -2.56 7.23 11.88
CA ALA A 161 -3.15 7.95 13.00
C ALA A 161 -3.49 9.42 12.66
N LEU A 162 -2.71 10.07 11.80
CA LEU A 162 -2.88 11.48 11.44
C LEU A 162 -3.89 11.71 10.31
N TYR A 163 -3.93 10.81 9.33
CA TYR A 163 -4.58 11.03 8.04
C TYR A 163 -5.45 9.85 7.57
N GLY A 164 -5.32 8.68 8.19
CA GLY A 164 -5.95 7.46 7.71
C GLY A 164 -7.49 7.49 7.73
N ALA A 165 -8.12 8.26 8.62
CA ALA A 165 -9.58 8.36 8.66
C ALA A 165 -10.13 9.00 7.38
N GLU A 166 -9.59 10.16 7.02
CA GLU A 166 -10.01 10.89 5.82
C GLU A 166 -9.58 10.16 4.54
N VAL A 167 -8.41 9.49 4.55
CA VAL A 167 -7.98 8.65 3.43
C VAL A 167 -8.94 7.48 3.22
N GLN A 168 -9.27 6.74 4.28
CA GLN A 168 -10.21 5.63 4.20
C GLN A 168 -11.57 6.11 3.67
N ALA A 169 -12.13 7.16 4.26
CA ALA A 169 -13.43 7.67 3.83
C ALA A 169 -13.45 8.15 2.37
N GLY A 170 -12.37 8.77 1.89
CA GLY A 170 -12.24 9.16 0.49
C GLY A 170 -12.20 7.96 -0.45
N ILE A 171 -11.42 6.92 -0.11
CA ILE A 171 -11.34 5.70 -0.91
C ILE A 171 -12.70 4.99 -0.94
N GLU A 172 -13.35 4.80 0.21
CA GLU A 172 -14.67 4.15 0.29
C GLU A 172 -15.74 4.93 -0.50
N HIS A 173 -15.67 6.26 -0.48
CA HIS A 173 -16.58 7.11 -1.24
C HIS A 173 -16.45 6.89 -2.76
N TYR A 174 -15.23 6.84 -3.28
CA TYR A 174 -14.98 6.73 -4.72
C TYR A 174 -14.99 5.29 -5.26
N LEU A 175 -14.65 4.30 -4.44
CA LEU A 175 -14.71 2.89 -4.84
C LEU A 175 -16.05 2.23 -4.47
N GLN A 176 -16.91 2.95 -3.73
CA GLN A 176 -18.25 2.50 -3.32
C GLN A 176 -18.24 1.14 -2.62
N HIS A 177 -17.20 0.89 -1.82
CA HIS A 177 -17.06 -0.30 -1.01
C HIS A 177 -16.28 0.03 0.27
N GLY A 178 -16.66 -0.58 1.39
CA GLY A 178 -16.00 -0.39 2.69
C GLY A 178 -14.74 -1.24 2.83
N PHE A 179 -13.80 -0.80 3.66
CA PHE A 179 -12.68 -1.65 4.07
C PHE A 179 -13.16 -2.81 4.97
N PRO A 180 -12.37 -3.91 5.08
CA PRO A 180 -12.69 -5.02 5.97
C PRO A 180 -12.96 -4.59 7.41
N LEU A 181 -13.92 -5.28 8.05
CA LEU A 181 -14.23 -5.11 9.47
C LEU A 181 -13.27 -5.90 10.37
N THR A 182 -12.62 -6.92 9.82
CA THR A 182 -11.59 -7.70 10.51
C THR A 182 -10.24 -7.00 10.38
N PRO A 183 -9.34 -7.18 11.36
CA PRO A 183 -7.99 -6.68 11.22
C PRO A 183 -7.30 -7.23 9.96
N VAL A 184 -6.60 -6.35 9.26
CA VAL A 184 -5.75 -6.70 8.12
C VAL A 184 -4.36 -7.00 8.66
N ARG A 185 -3.83 -8.18 8.36
CA ARG A 185 -2.46 -8.54 8.72
C ARG A 185 -1.49 -7.97 7.69
N ASP A 186 -0.52 -7.19 8.15
CA ASP A 186 0.53 -6.55 7.35
C ASP A 186 1.91 -7.05 7.77
N ASP A 187 2.48 -8.00 7.02
CA ASP A 187 3.86 -8.45 7.22
C ASP A 187 4.84 -7.54 6.51
N VAL A 188 5.70 -6.90 7.28
CA VAL A 188 6.75 -6.03 6.77
C VAL A 188 8.04 -6.82 6.64
N VAL A 189 8.57 -6.83 5.42
CA VAL A 189 9.84 -7.46 5.07
C VAL A 189 10.74 -6.45 4.37
N VAL A 190 12.06 -6.62 4.38
CA VAL A 190 12.95 -5.64 3.73
C VAL A 190 12.79 -5.63 2.21
N GLU A 191 12.70 -6.81 1.60
CA GLU A 191 12.43 -7.00 0.17
C GLU A 191 11.45 -8.14 0.00
N THR A 192 10.62 -8.10 -1.03
CA THR A 192 9.70 -9.20 -1.35
C THR A 192 10.24 -10.18 -2.39
N GLY A 193 11.35 -9.84 -3.06
CA GLY A 193 11.85 -10.62 -4.21
C GLY A 193 10.99 -10.49 -5.48
N ASP A 194 9.95 -9.66 -5.46
CA ASP A 194 9.13 -9.32 -6.63
C ASP A 194 9.36 -7.84 -7.01
N ARG A 195 9.53 -7.59 -8.32
CA ARG A 195 9.62 -6.26 -8.90
C ARG A 195 8.43 -5.36 -8.56
N ARG A 196 7.25 -5.94 -8.31
CA ARG A 196 6.00 -5.25 -7.94
C ARG A 196 6.10 -4.53 -6.59
N GLY A 197 6.96 -4.98 -5.69
CA GLY A 197 7.19 -4.33 -4.40
C GLY A 197 6.38 -4.98 -3.28
N ALA A 198 5.06 -4.80 -3.28
CA ALA A 198 4.15 -5.42 -2.32
C ALA A 198 3.19 -6.43 -3.00
N TYR A 199 2.51 -7.24 -2.19
CA TYR A 199 1.44 -8.11 -2.66
C TYR A 199 0.44 -8.41 -1.54
N THR A 200 -0.82 -8.61 -1.92
CA THR A 200 -1.94 -8.76 -0.98
C THR A 200 -2.93 -9.81 -1.47
N ASP A 201 -3.28 -10.77 -0.60
CA ASP A 201 -4.48 -11.60 -0.70
C ASP A 201 -5.45 -11.27 0.46
N GLU A 202 -5.58 -12.14 1.47
CA GLU A 202 -6.19 -11.81 2.78
C GLU A 202 -5.14 -11.25 3.77
N GLN A 203 -3.86 -11.37 3.41
CA GLN A 203 -2.70 -10.90 4.15
C GLN A 203 -1.79 -10.08 3.23
N THR A 204 -1.40 -8.90 3.68
CA THR A 204 -0.54 -7.96 2.97
C THR A 204 0.94 -8.24 3.31
N VAL A 205 1.81 -8.15 2.30
CA VAL A 205 3.27 -8.14 2.48
C VAL A 205 3.87 -6.88 1.86
N LEU A 206 4.54 -6.08 2.69
CA LEU A 206 5.04 -4.74 2.33
C LEU A 206 6.57 -4.66 2.46
N PRO A 207 7.27 -4.00 1.50
CA PRO A 207 8.71 -3.85 1.52
C PRO A 207 9.16 -2.60 2.31
N SER A 208 9.92 -2.77 3.39
CA SER A 208 10.51 -1.64 4.13
C SER A 208 11.81 -1.12 3.53
N GLY A 209 12.54 -1.96 2.77
CA GLY A 209 13.84 -1.62 2.18
C GLY A 209 13.73 -0.78 0.92
N ARG A 210 12.52 -0.66 0.37
CA ARG A 210 12.26 0.04 -0.87
C ARG A 210 12.01 1.54 -0.63
N ALA A 211 12.92 2.36 -1.14
CA ALA A 211 12.85 3.82 -0.98
C ALA A 211 11.56 4.41 -1.57
N ASP A 212 11.02 3.82 -2.64
CA ASP A 212 9.77 4.23 -3.27
C ASP A 212 8.52 3.92 -2.42
N TYR A 213 8.62 3.05 -1.41
CA TYR A 213 7.56 2.68 -0.45
C TYR A 213 7.68 3.42 0.90
N SER A 214 8.57 4.40 1.01
CA SER A 214 8.90 5.07 2.27
C SER A 214 8.45 6.54 2.34
N GLY A 215 8.56 7.16 3.53
CA GLY A 215 8.15 8.54 3.76
C GLY A 215 6.65 8.72 3.58
N LEU A 216 6.21 9.78 2.89
CA LEU A 216 4.78 10.04 2.66
C LEU A 216 4.07 8.96 1.82
N ALA A 217 4.82 8.21 0.99
CA ALA A 217 4.26 7.13 0.17
C ALA A 217 3.85 5.91 1.00
N THR A 218 4.35 5.78 2.23
CA THR A 218 3.98 4.71 3.16
C THR A 218 2.46 4.59 3.32
N LEU A 219 1.76 5.73 3.49
CA LEU A 219 0.31 5.73 3.67
C LEU A 219 -0.43 5.35 2.39
N GLU A 220 0.00 5.88 1.23
CA GLU A 220 -0.58 5.51 -0.07
C GLU A 220 -0.45 4.01 -0.31
N MET A 221 0.74 3.44 -0.11
CA MET A 221 0.96 2.02 -0.37
C MET A 221 0.24 1.12 0.63
N LEU A 222 0.16 1.49 1.92
CA LEU A 222 -0.62 0.73 2.90
C LEU A 222 -2.10 0.62 2.48
N TYR A 223 -2.71 1.76 2.16
CA TYR A 223 -4.12 1.79 1.75
C TYR A 223 -4.36 1.23 0.35
N HIS A 224 -3.39 1.35 -0.55
CA HIS A 224 -3.43 0.70 -1.87
C HIS A 224 -3.51 -0.80 -1.70
N GLU A 225 -2.58 -1.39 -0.94
CA GLU A 225 -2.54 -2.83 -0.70
C GLU A 225 -3.79 -3.31 0.02
N ALA A 226 -4.20 -2.65 1.09
CA ALA A 226 -5.42 -3.00 1.82
C ALA A 226 -6.70 -2.89 0.95
N SER A 227 -6.70 -2.05 -0.09
CA SER A 227 -7.84 -1.95 -1.01
C SER A 227 -8.01 -3.19 -1.89
N HIS A 228 -6.97 -4.02 -2.04
CA HIS A 228 -7.10 -5.33 -2.69
C HIS A 228 -8.00 -6.28 -1.88
N ILE A 229 -8.22 -6.01 -0.59
CA ILE A 229 -9.13 -6.79 0.27
C ILE A 229 -10.55 -6.22 0.13
N ASN A 230 -11.20 -6.61 -0.97
CA ASN A 230 -12.61 -6.36 -1.32
C ASN A 230 -13.00 -4.91 -1.68
N VAL A 231 -12.18 -3.90 -1.35
CA VAL A 231 -12.54 -2.48 -1.64
C VAL A 231 -12.67 -2.23 -3.15
N THR A 232 -11.92 -2.97 -3.97
CA THR A 232 -12.01 -2.89 -5.44
C THR A 232 -13.13 -3.73 -6.05
N ASP A 233 -13.94 -4.45 -5.28
CA ASP A 233 -14.90 -5.42 -5.82
C ASP A 233 -16.01 -4.73 -6.61
N THR A 234 -16.64 -3.69 -6.06
CA THR A 234 -17.68 -2.92 -6.77
C THR A 234 -17.18 -2.38 -8.11
N LEU A 235 -15.94 -1.89 -8.15
CA LEU A 235 -15.30 -1.40 -9.37
C LEU A 235 -15.05 -2.54 -10.37
N SER A 236 -14.49 -3.66 -9.90
CA SER A 236 -14.13 -4.81 -10.73
C SER A 236 -15.37 -5.46 -11.31
N ASP A 237 -16.41 -5.67 -10.51
CA ASP A 237 -17.70 -6.21 -10.94
C ASP A 237 -18.37 -5.34 -12.01
N ALA A 238 -18.33 -4.01 -11.83
CA ALA A 238 -18.89 -3.07 -12.81
C ALA A 238 -18.13 -3.10 -14.14
N ILE A 239 -16.80 -3.19 -14.08
CA ILE A 239 -15.92 -3.33 -15.26
C ILE A 239 -16.21 -4.64 -15.97
N ASP A 240 -16.22 -5.77 -15.26
CA ASP A 240 -16.47 -7.11 -15.80
C ASP A 240 -17.85 -7.23 -16.43
N ALA A 241 -18.88 -6.69 -15.78
CA ALA A 241 -20.23 -6.65 -16.34
C ALA A 241 -20.27 -5.88 -17.68
N ARG A 242 -19.56 -4.75 -17.78
CA ARG A 242 -19.53 -3.96 -19.01
C ARG A 242 -18.69 -4.60 -20.11
N LEU A 243 -17.54 -5.19 -19.77
CA LEU A 243 -16.70 -5.94 -20.72
C LEU A 243 -17.49 -7.08 -21.35
N LYS A 244 -18.21 -7.85 -20.52
CA LYS A 244 -19.09 -8.93 -20.99
C LYS A 244 -20.21 -8.41 -21.91
N ALA A 245 -20.82 -7.28 -21.56
CA ALA A 245 -21.89 -6.67 -22.36
C ALA A 245 -21.42 -6.09 -23.70
N THR A 246 -20.11 -5.84 -23.87
CA THR A 246 -19.52 -5.22 -25.07
C THR A 246 -18.61 -6.16 -25.86
N ASP A 247 -18.53 -7.44 -25.46
CA ASP A 247 -17.61 -8.43 -26.01
C ASP A 247 -16.16 -7.91 -26.07
N ARG A 248 -15.69 -7.37 -24.94
CA ARG A 248 -14.34 -6.84 -24.76
C ARG A 248 -13.62 -7.58 -23.66
N SER A 249 -12.29 -7.51 -23.66
CA SER A 249 -11.44 -8.10 -22.62
C SER A 249 -10.57 -7.04 -21.95
N ASP A 250 -10.44 -7.11 -20.64
CA ASP A 250 -9.49 -6.28 -19.89
C ASP A 250 -8.13 -6.95 -19.76
N LYS A 251 -7.43 -7.05 -20.90
CA LYS A 251 -6.04 -7.56 -20.94
C LYS A 251 -5.05 -6.70 -20.16
N PHE A 252 -5.48 -5.50 -19.76
CA PHE A 252 -4.61 -4.45 -19.24
C PHE A 252 -4.89 -4.11 -17.77
N GLN A 253 -5.86 -4.75 -17.12
CA GLN A 253 -6.18 -4.55 -15.70
C GLN A 253 -6.59 -3.09 -15.41
N LEU A 254 -7.60 -2.58 -16.13
CA LEU A 254 -8.18 -1.25 -15.95
C LEU A 254 -8.51 -0.95 -14.49
N TRP A 255 -9.08 -1.92 -13.78
CA TRP A 255 -9.43 -1.77 -12.36
C TRP A 255 -8.21 -1.38 -11.51
N HIS A 256 -7.03 -1.95 -11.79
CA HIS A 256 -5.81 -1.72 -11.01
C HIS A 256 -5.23 -0.33 -11.28
N ALA A 257 -5.30 0.12 -12.53
CA ALA A 257 -4.93 1.49 -12.89
C ALA A 257 -5.85 2.53 -12.22
N VAL A 258 -7.15 2.25 -12.14
CA VAL A 258 -8.14 3.10 -11.46
C VAL A 258 -7.91 3.11 -9.95
N GLN A 259 -7.58 1.97 -9.33
CA GLN A 259 -7.23 1.87 -7.91
C GLN A 259 -6.01 2.75 -7.59
N PHE A 260 -4.90 2.61 -8.33
CA PHE A 260 -3.70 3.45 -8.13
C PHE A 260 -4.03 4.94 -8.24
N TYR A 261 -4.83 5.32 -9.23
CA TYR A 261 -5.23 6.72 -9.42
C TYR A 261 -6.06 7.22 -8.25
N THR A 262 -7.05 6.45 -7.82
CA THR A 262 -7.99 6.84 -6.77
C THR A 262 -7.29 6.98 -5.42
N VAL A 263 -6.55 5.96 -5.00
CA VAL A 263 -5.84 5.95 -3.71
C VAL A 263 -4.81 7.08 -3.68
N GLY A 264 -3.99 7.20 -4.73
CA GLY A 264 -2.99 8.26 -4.81
C GLY A 264 -3.59 9.67 -4.80
N LYS A 265 -4.69 9.89 -5.51
CA LYS A 265 -5.37 11.19 -5.54
C LYS A 265 -5.97 11.54 -4.17
N VAL A 266 -6.63 10.59 -3.51
CA VAL A 266 -7.17 10.79 -2.16
C VAL A 266 -6.06 11.14 -1.16
N VAL A 267 -4.94 10.40 -1.17
CA VAL A 267 -3.82 10.68 -0.25
C VAL A 267 -3.20 12.05 -0.54
N GLN A 268 -3.00 12.39 -1.82
CA GLN A 268 -2.54 13.73 -2.21
C GLN A 268 -3.45 14.83 -1.66
N ASP A 269 -4.76 14.69 -1.85
CA ASP A 269 -5.72 15.72 -1.44
C ASP A 269 -5.77 15.85 0.09
N VAL A 270 -5.76 14.73 0.83
CA VAL A 270 -5.72 14.74 2.30
C VAL A 270 -4.43 15.40 2.81
N TYR A 271 -3.27 15.04 2.28
CA TYR A 271 -2.00 15.67 2.67
C TYR A 271 -1.97 17.17 2.37
N LYS A 272 -2.51 17.57 1.21
CA LYS A 272 -2.59 18.98 0.84
C LYS A 272 -3.52 19.75 1.78
N GLN A 273 -4.69 19.21 2.10
CA GLN A 273 -5.70 19.87 2.92
C GLN A 273 -5.30 19.93 4.40
N ARG A 274 -4.76 18.83 4.95
CA ARG A 274 -4.48 18.70 6.39
C ARG A 274 -3.15 19.31 6.81
N ALA A 275 -2.16 19.30 5.93
CA ALA A 275 -0.79 19.67 6.28
C ALA A 275 -0.09 20.55 5.25
N ASN A 276 -0.79 20.95 4.17
CA ASN A 276 -0.22 21.71 3.04
C ASN A 276 1.05 21.06 2.46
N LEU A 277 1.13 19.73 2.51
CA LEU A 277 2.25 18.97 1.96
C LEU A 277 2.10 18.87 0.45
N ASP A 278 3.19 19.11 -0.28
CA ASP A 278 3.27 18.86 -1.71
C ASP A 278 3.63 17.39 -1.94
N TYR A 279 2.61 16.56 -2.11
CA TYR A 279 2.75 15.13 -2.34
C TYR A 279 2.42 14.78 -3.79
N ARG A 280 3.32 14.00 -4.41
CA ARG A 280 3.09 13.40 -5.72
C ARG A 280 2.77 11.91 -5.53
N PRO A 281 1.61 11.44 -6.04
CA PRO A 281 1.20 10.04 -5.93
C PRO A 281 2.28 9.04 -6.39
N TYR A 282 2.32 7.87 -5.76
CA TYR A 282 3.29 6.82 -6.04
C TYR A 282 3.31 6.47 -7.53
N ALA A 283 2.13 6.27 -8.13
CA ALA A 283 2.01 5.87 -9.53
C ALA A 283 2.63 6.90 -10.48
N ASP A 284 2.41 8.19 -10.23
CA ASP A 284 2.98 9.28 -11.02
C ASP A 284 4.47 9.44 -10.79
N LYS A 285 4.92 9.40 -9.53
CA LYS A 285 6.32 9.60 -9.15
C LYS A 285 7.22 8.49 -9.70
N ASN A 286 6.75 7.25 -9.65
CA ASN A 286 7.53 6.08 -10.02
C ASN A 286 7.28 5.58 -11.44
N GLY A 287 6.47 6.29 -12.23
CA GLY A 287 6.22 5.98 -13.63
C GLY A 287 5.41 4.69 -13.84
N VAL A 288 4.51 4.35 -12.93
CA VAL A 288 3.70 3.11 -12.99
C VAL A 288 2.86 3.10 -14.26
N TYR A 289 2.18 4.21 -14.58
CA TYR A 289 1.35 4.29 -15.78
C TYR A 289 2.17 4.08 -17.06
N GLN A 290 3.37 4.65 -17.14
CA GLN A 290 4.22 4.57 -18.33
C GLN A 290 4.73 3.15 -18.62
N ARG A 291 4.75 2.26 -17.63
CA ARG A 291 5.25 0.88 -17.75
C ARG A 291 4.23 -0.14 -18.26
N GLY A 292 2.98 0.26 -18.54
CA GLY A 292 1.98 -0.68 -19.05
C GLY A 292 0.54 -0.14 -19.17
N TRP A 293 0.27 1.04 -18.62
CA TRP A 293 -1.08 1.62 -18.51
C TRP A 293 -1.18 3.03 -19.11
N SER A 294 -0.27 3.41 -20.00
CA SER A 294 -0.29 4.72 -20.66
C SER A 294 -1.59 4.95 -21.43
N ILE A 295 -2.20 3.86 -21.93
CA ILE A 295 -3.50 3.85 -22.61
C ILE A 295 -4.65 4.33 -21.71
N PHE A 296 -4.54 4.19 -20.39
CA PHE A 296 -5.59 4.56 -19.45
C PHE A 296 -5.49 6.01 -18.98
N VAL A 297 -4.32 6.64 -19.07
CA VAL A 297 -4.09 8.02 -18.57
C VAL A 297 -5.12 9.02 -19.13
N PRO A 298 -5.46 9.03 -20.44
CA PRO A 298 -6.51 9.91 -20.94
C PRO A 298 -7.87 9.62 -20.29
N SER A 299 -8.26 8.35 -20.16
CA SER A 299 -9.54 7.98 -19.51
C SER A 299 -9.57 8.32 -18.02
N LEU A 300 -8.44 8.18 -17.31
CA LEU A 300 -8.33 8.57 -15.91
C LEU A 300 -8.58 10.09 -15.75
N ASN A 301 -8.00 10.91 -16.61
CA ASN A 301 -8.15 12.37 -16.54
C ASN A 301 -9.48 12.88 -17.09
N ASP A 302 -9.97 12.31 -18.20
CA ASP A 302 -11.14 12.82 -18.93
C ASP A 302 -12.46 12.21 -18.45
N ILE A 303 -12.41 11.10 -17.70
CA ILE A 303 -13.61 10.37 -17.24
C ILE A 303 -13.58 10.14 -15.74
N TRP A 304 -12.54 9.49 -15.22
CA TRP A 304 -12.51 9.12 -13.80
C TRP A 304 -12.37 10.34 -12.87
N LEU A 305 -11.50 11.30 -13.20
CA LEU A 305 -11.37 12.53 -12.42
C LEU A 305 -12.67 13.37 -12.42
N PRO A 306 -13.39 13.57 -13.52
CA PRO A 306 -14.74 14.14 -13.50
C PRO A 306 -15.70 13.40 -12.56
N TYR A 307 -15.69 12.07 -12.55
CA TYR A 307 -16.46 11.27 -11.58
C TYR A 307 -16.06 11.62 -10.14
N MET A 308 -14.76 11.64 -9.83
CA MET A 308 -14.27 11.99 -8.49
C MET A 308 -14.63 13.43 -8.07
N ASN A 309 -14.89 14.31 -9.05
CA ASN A 309 -15.38 15.68 -8.84
C ASN A 309 -16.91 15.78 -8.83
N GLY A 310 -17.64 14.65 -8.73
CA GLY A 310 -19.10 14.62 -8.65
C GLY A 310 -19.84 14.92 -9.96
N LYS A 311 -19.17 14.83 -11.12
CA LYS A 311 -19.78 15.14 -12.42
C LYS A 311 -20.52 13.96 -13.07
N SER A 312 -20.35 12.75 -12.54
CA SER A 312 -21.03 11.54 -12.97
C SER A 312 -21.11 10.53 -11.82
N THR A 313 -21.74 9.39 -12.07
CA THR A 313 -21.76 8.23 -11.18
C THR A 313 -20.63 7.25 -11.49
N LEU A 314 -20.36 6.31 -10.57
CA LEU A 314 -19.37 5.23 -10.80
C LEU A 314 -19.74 4.40 -12.02
N GLN A 315 -21.03 4.04 -12.16
CA GLN A 315 -21.50 3.25 -13.29
C GLN A 315 -21.32 3.96 -14.64
N GLU A 316 -21.60 5.26 -14.71
CA GLU A 316 -21.40 6.05 -15.93
C GLU A 316 -19.91 6.16 -16.29
N ALA A 317 -19.05 6.39 -15.29
CA ALA A 317 -17.61 6.48 -15.48
C ALA A 317 -17.03 5.16 -15.98
N VAL A 318 -17.35 4.04 -15.31
CA VAL A 318 -16.92 2.70 -15.71
C VAL A 318 -17.39 2.37 -17.12
N THR A 319 -18.65 2.66 -17.44
CA THR A 319 -19.21 2.44 -18.79
C THR A 319 -18.39 3.20 -19.84
N ALA A 320 -18.14 4.49 -19.62
CA ALA A 320 -17.38 5.31 -20.56
C ALA A 320 -15.91 4.88 -20.68
N MET A 321 -15.27 4.45 -19.59
CA MET A 321 -13.88 3.98 -19.62
C MET A 321 -13.76 2.65 -20.39
N VAL A 322 -14.65 1.68 -20.12
CA VAL A 322 -14.65 0.38 -20.82
C VAL A 322 -14.95 0.56 -22.30
N ASP A 323 -15.88 1.46 -22.67
CA ASP A 323 -16.23 1.75 -24.06
C ASP A 323 -15.10 2.43 -24.85
N LYS A 324 -14.15 3.06 -24.16
CA LYS A 324 -12.92 3.59 -24.75
C LYS A 324 -11.79 2.57 -24.92
N LEU A 325 -11.91 1.38 -24.35
CA LEU A 325 -10.92 0.33 -24.57
C LEU A 325 -10.84 -0.04 -26.06
N PRO A 326 -9.69 -0.51 -26.55
CA PRO A 326 -9.63 -1.13 -27.87
C PRO A 326 -10.62 -2.30 -27.95
N ALA A 327 -11.31 -2.44 -29.08
CA ALA A 327 -12.04 -3.68 -29.36
C ALA A 327 -11.06 -4.86 -29.38
N THR A 328 -11.53 -6.02 -28.92
CA THR A 328 -10.75 -7.27 -28.92
C THR A 328 -10.49 -7.82 -30.30
#